data_AF-A0AA39MEB6-F1
#
_entry.id   AF-A0AA39MEB6-F1
#
_cell.length_a   1.000
_cell.length_b   1.000
_cell.length_c   1.000
_cell.angle_alpha   90.00
_cell.angle_beta   90.00
_cell.angle_gamma   90.00
#
_symmetry.space_group_name_H-M   'P 1'
#
loop_
_entity.id
_entity.type
_entity.pdbx_description
1 polymer ?
#
loop_
_entity_poly.entity_id
_entity_poly.type
_entity_poly.pdbx_seq_one_letter_code
_entity_poly.pdbx_strand_id
1 'polypeptide(L)'
;QFLFELEEAEFTKLNDSQKKNIDLLIWARCCMHKEMNAFKGGCTHMSQWWEENDISSLIKMYNQDNAAAADLGAGTAAAKCAEDCIQSGPIKVSSLAGAIFCHKDQKCGQQDTLWYFCDLEMEFMLCFPNTSNTHFQSHAKTCAIIITYLDLILQSLTYVEQNKASQILNYME
;
A
#
# COMPACT_ATOMS: atom_id res chain seq x y z
N GLN A 1 -5.56 20.65 31.98
CA GLN A 1 -6.73 20.80 32.88
C GLN A 1 -7.65 21.91 32.41
N PHE A 2 -7.16 23.16 32.27
CA PHE A 2 -7.95 24.32 31.83
C PHE A 2 -8.65 24.18 30.45
N LEU A 3 -8.02 23.48 29.50
CA LEU A 3 -8.58 23.23 28.16
C LEU A 3 -9.79 22.27 28.18
N PHE A 4 -9.76 21.24 29.04
CA PHE A 4 -10.85 20.28 29.17
C PHE A 4 -12.11 20.91 29.78
N GLU A 5 -11.94 21.77 30.78
CA GLU A 5 -13.05 22.47 31.45
C GLU A 5 -13.74 23.50 30.53
N LEU A 6 -12.97 24.15 29.64
CA LEU A 6 -13.48 25.07 28.63
C LEU A 6 -14.27 24.35 27.53
N GLU A 7 -13.79 23.19 27.09
CA GLU A 7 -14.46 22.36 26.10
C GLU A 7 -15.78 21.77 26.63
N GLU A 8 -15.82 21.34 27.89
CA GLU A 8 -17.03 20.79 28.52
C GLU A 8 -18.11 21.86 28.71
N ALA A 9 -17.72 23.08 29.09
CA ALA A 9 -18.63 24.20 29.23
C ALA A 9 -19.26 24.61 27.89
N GLU A 10 -18.48 24.63 26.80
CA GLU A 10 -18.99 24.92 25.45
C GLU A 10 -19.82 23.76 24.89
N PHE A 11 -19.43 22.51 25.13
CA PHE A 11 -20.20 21.34 24.72
C PHE A 11 -21.58 21.32 25.38
N THR A 12 -21.67 21.71 26.65
CA THR A 12 -22.93 21.76 27.39
C THR A 12 -23.92 22.77 26.80
N LYS A 13 -23.44 23.84 26.16
CA LYS A 13 -24.27 24.88 25.50
C LYS A 13 -24.90 24.42 24.18
N LEU A 14 -24.43 23.32 23.60
CA LEU A 14 -24.98 22.77 22.36
C LEU A 14 -26.37 22.18 22.58
N ASN A 15 -27.21 22.27 21.55
CA ASN A 15 -28.49 21.58 21.56
C ASN A 15 -28.30 20.05 21.36
N ASP A 16 -29.33 19.27 21.70
CA ASP A 16 -29.25 17.81 21.69
C ASP A 16 -28.90 17.22 20.31
N SER A 17 -29.29 17.90 19.22
CA SER A 17 -28.93 17.49 17.85
C SER A 17 -27.44 17.69 17.57
N GLN A 18 -26.88 18.82 17.98
CA GLN A 18 -25.46 19.14 17.84
C GLN A 18 -24.58 18.25 18.72
N LYS A 19 -25.01 17.98 19.97
CA LYS A 19 -24.33 17.04 20.87
C LYS A 19 -24.29 15.65 20.27
N LYS A 20 -25.43 15.14 19.79
CA LYS A 20 -25.50 13.84 19.10
C LYS A 20 -24.60 13.77 17.87
N ASN A 21 -24.55 14.83 17.07
CA ASN A 21 -23.67 14.87 15.89
C ASN A 21 -22.19 14.86 16.27
N ILE A 22 -21.79 15.61 17.31
CA ILE A 22 -20.41 15.63 17.79
C ILE A 22 -20.03 14.32 18.48
N ASP A 23 -20.91 13.73 19.29
CA ASP A 23 -20.72 12.42 19.91
C ASP A 23 -20.60 11.32 18.84
N LEU A 24 -21.44 11.36 17.81
CA LEU A 24 -21.34 10.46 16.67
C LEU A 24 -19.99 10.61 15.96
N LEU A 25 -19.51 11.85 15.79
CA LEU A 25 -18.22 12.14 15.17
C LEU A 25 -17.04 11.66 16.05
N ILE A 26 -17.11 11.83 17.38
CA ILE A 26 -16.11 11.36 18.35
C ILE A 26 -16.09 9.83 18.39
N TRP A 27 -17.26 9.19 18.35
CA TRP A 27 -17.39 7.74 18.36
C TRP A 27 -16.87 7.11 17.05
N ALA A 28 -17.12 7.76 15.90
CA ALA A 28 -16.56 7.36 14.61
C ALA A 28 -15.03 7.58 14.49
N ARG A 29 -14.46 8.55 15.20
CA ARG A 29 -13.00 8.82 15.19
C ARG A 29 -12.18 7.67 15.78
N CYS A 30 -12.74 6.88 16.70
CA CYS A 30 -12.13 5.67 17.24
C CYS A 30 -12.02 4.54 16.19
N CYS A 31 -12.90 4.54 15.18
CA CYS A 31 -12.95 3.47 14.18
C CYS A 31 -11.70 3.43 13.31
N MET A 32 -11.11 4.56 12.94
CA MET A 32 -9.91 4.58 12.08
C MET A 32 -8.70 3.92 12.75
N HIS A 33 -8.47 4.12 14.06
CA HIS A 33 -7.36 3.44 14.74
C HIS A 33 -7.68 1.97 15.03
N LYS A 34 -8.95 1.59 15.21
CA LYS A 34 -9.36 0.18 15.33
C LYS A 34 -9.17 -0.56 14.02
N GLU A 35 -9.55 0.06 12.91
CA GLU A 35 -9.30 -0.42 11.55
C GLU A 35 -7.79 -0.59 11.30
N MET A 36 -6.98 0.42 11.67
CA MET A 36 -5.52 0.33 11.58
C MET A 36 -4.96 -0.84 12.41
N ASN A 37 -5.42 -1.00 13.65
CA ASN A 37 -4.95 -2.07 14.53
C ASN A 37 -5.39 -3.44 14.03
N ALA A 38 -6.61 -3.56 13.50
CA ALA A 38 -7.11 -4.79 12.87
C ALA A 38 -6.29 -5.13 11.62
N PHE A 39 -5.98 -4.15 10.78
CA PHE A 39 -5.14 -4.33 9.60
C PHE A 39 -3.73 -4.78 9.98
N LYS A 40 -3.08 -4.10 10.95
CA LYS A 40 -1.76 -4.51 11.48
C LYS A 40 -1.79 -5.91 12.07
N GLY A 41 -2.82 -6.22 12.86
CA GLY A 41 -3.03 -7.55 13.44
C GLY A 41 -3.19 -8.61 12.37
N GLY A 42 -3.97 -8.33 11.32
CA GLY A 42 -4.16 -9.22 10.18
C GLY A 42 -2.87 -9.47 9.41
N CYS A 43 -2.10 -8.43 9.09
CA CYS A 43 -0.79 -8.60 8.45
C CYS A 43 0.17 -9.44 9.31
N THR A 44 0.20 -9.20 10.62
CA THR A 44 1.08 -9.93 11.54
C THR A 44 0.73 -11.42 11.60
N HIS A 45 -0.55 -11.74 11.82
CA HIS A 45 -0.99 -13.13 11.90
C HIS A 45 -0.86 -13.84 10.54
N MET A 46 -1.12 -13.15 9.43
CA MET A 46 -0.98 -13.75 8.10
C MET A 46 0.47 -14.08 7.78
N SER A 47 1.43 -13.25 8.19
CA SER A 47 2.85 -13.57 8.05
C SER A 47 3.25 -14.76 8.92
N GLN A 48 2.79 -14.81 10.17
CA GLN A 48 3.08 -15.91 11.11
C GLN A 48 2.47 -17.24 10.65
N TRP A 49 1.28 -17.21 10.07
CA TRP A 49 0.56 -18.40 9.63
C TRP A 49 1.38 -19.27 8.65
N TRP A 50 2.17 -18.66 7.75
CA TRP A 50 3.03 -19.42 6.83
C TRP A 50 4.11 -20.22 7.57
N GLU A 51 4.75 -19.61 8.56
CA GLU A 51 5.78 -20.24 9.40
C GLU A 51 5.17 -21.35 10.27
N GLU A 52 4.01 -21.09 10.88
CA GLU A 52 3.32 -22.04 11.76
C GLU A 52 2.82 -23.30 11.03
N ASN A 53 2.61 -23.22 9.72
CA ASN A 53 2.09 -24.33 8.91
C ASN A 53 3.16 -25.02 8.05
N ASP A 54 4.45 -24.70 8.25
CA ASP A 54 5.58 -25.24 7.47
C ASP A 54 5.40 -25.08 5.94
N ILE A 55 4.67 -24.03 5.52
CA ILE A 55 4.48 -23.71 4.11
C ILE A 55 5.56 -22.73 3.68
N SER A 56 6.11 -22.94 2.47
CA SER A 56 7.11 -22.03 1.90
C SER A 56 6.67 -20.57 2.07
N SER A 57 7.55 -19.77 2.67
CA SER A 57 7.32 -18.35 2.94
C SER A 57 7.00 -17.59 1.66
N LEU A 58 6.33 -16.45 1.82
CA LEU A 58 5.99 -15.54 0.75
C LEU A 58 7.24 -15.17 -0.05
N ILE A 59 7.06 -15.09 -1.39
CA ILE A 59 8.14 -14.78 -2.32
C ILE A 59 8.84 -13.49 -1.89
N LYS A 60 10.15 -13.60 -1.67
CA LYS A 60 11.04 -12.46 -1.38
C LYS A 60 11.11 -11.55 -2.61
N MET A 61 10.78 -10.28 -2.43
CA MET A 61 10.78 -9.29 -3.52
C MET A 61 11.95 -8.33 -3.33
N TYR A 62 13.05 -8.60 -4.03
CA TYR A 62 14.26 -7.78 -4.01
C TYR A 62 14.03 -6.50 -4.83
N ASN A 63 14.45 -5.36 -4.28
CA ASN A 63 14.69 -4.18 -5.11
C ASN A 63 16.02 -4.34 -5.87
N GLN A 64 16.31 -3.45 -6.82
CA GLN A 64 17.51 -3.55 -7.66
C GLN A 64 18.81 -3.66 -6.84
N ASP A 65 18.95 -2.83 -5.80
CA ASP A 65 20.15 -2.80 -4.96
C ASP A 65 20.29 -4.07 -4.11
N ASN A 66 19.19 -4.56 -3.54
CA ASN A 66 19.18 -5.80 -2.76
C ASN A 66 19.41 -7.02 -3.66
N ALA A 67 18.88 -7.02 -4.89
CA ALA A 67 19.13 -8.08 -5.87
C ALA A 67 20.61 -8.11 -6.23
N ALA A 68 21.20 -6.95 -6.56
CA ALA A 68 22.62 -6.85 -6.84
C ALA A 68 23.49 -7.27 -5.63
N ALA A 69 23.11 -6.89 -4.40
CA ALA A 69 23.82 -7.29 -3.19
C ALA A 69 23.72 -8.80 -2.90
N ALA A 70 22.57 -9.42 -3.17
CA ALA A 70 22.37 -10.85 -3.02
C ALA A 70 23.19 -11.65 -4.06
N ASP A 71 23.19 -11.20 -5.32
CA ASP A 71 23.87 -11.88 -6.43
C ASP A 71 25.40 -11.70 -6.39
N LEU A 72 25.88 -10.48 -6.14
CA LEU A 72 27.31 -10.14 -6.19
C LEU A 72 28.04 -10.31 -4.85
N GLY A 73 27.28 -10.44 -3.75
CA GLY A 73 27.79 -10.33 -2.39
C GLY A 73 27.61 -11.57 -1.52
N ALA A 74 27.38 -12.76 -2.09
CA ALA A 74 27.12 -13.98 -1.32
C ALA A 74 28.14 -14.19 -0.17
N GLY A 75 27.66 -14.22 1.07
CA GLY A 75 28.50 -14.39 2.29
C GLY A 75 29.05 -13.09 2.90
N THR A 76 28.83 -11.93 2.27
CA THR A 76 29.20 -10.62 2.83
C THR A 76 28.17 -10.11 3.85
N ALA A 77 28.59 -9.16 4.69
CA ALA A 77 27.66 -8.45 5.58
C ALA A 77 26.56 -7.72 4.80
N ALA A 78 26.85 -7.22 3.60
CA ALA A 78 25.87 -6.56 2.74
C ALA A 78 24.79 -7.53 2.24
N ALA A 79 25.14 -8.74 1.82
CA ALA A 79 24.16 -9.75 1.42
C ALA A 79 23.32 -10.24 2.60
N LYS A 80 23.90 -10.38 3.81
CA LYS A 80 23.11 -10.69 5.01
C LYS A 80 22.14 -9.56 5.36
N CYS A 81 22.59 -8.31 5.34
CA CYS A 81 21.72 -7.16 5.56
C CYS A 81 20.63 -7.06 4.48
N ALA A 82 20.93 -7.37 3.21
CA ALA A 82 19.92 -7.44 2.17
C ALA A 82 18.89 -8.52 2.52
N GLU A 83 19.32 -9.73 2.86
CA GLU A 83 18.43 -10.82 3.27
C GLU A 83 17.52 -10.49 4.47
N ASP A 84 18.06 -9.78 5.45
CA ASP A 84 17.34 -9.37 6.67
C ASP A 84 16.37 -8.20 6.39
N CYS A 85 16.68 -7.34 5.42
CA CYS A 85 15.86 -6.17 5.05
C CYS A 85 14.82 -6.46 3.97
N ILE A 86 14.86 -7.62 3.32
CA ILE A 86 13.88 -7.97 2.29
C ILE A 86 12.50 -8.09 2.91
N GLN A 87 11.58 -7.36 2.30
CA GLN A 87 10.16 -7.47 2.60
C GLN A 87 9.52 -8.42 1.61
N SER A 88 8.54 -9.18 2.08
CA SER A 88 7.71 -10.06 1.27
C SER A 88 6.23 -9.77 1.55
N GLY A 89 5.37 -10.35 0.71
CA GLY A 89 3.94 -10.34 0.96
C GLY A 89 3.21 -9.04 0.57
N PRO A 90 1.95 -8.89 1.02
CA PRO A 90 1.01 -7.92 0.45
C PRO A 90 1.41 -6.46 0.69
N ILE A 91 2.10 -6.16 1.78
CA ILE A 91 2.59 -4.80 2.06
C ILE A 91 3.70 -4.40 1.08
N LYS A 92 4.64 -5.30 0.80
CA LYS A 92 5.67 -5.04 -0.21
C LYS A 92 5.06 -4.95 -1.60
N VAL A 93 4.15 -5.85 -1.97
CA VAL A 93 3.41 -5.81 -3.25
C VAL A 93 2.67 -4.48 -3.42
N SER A 94 1.94 -4.02 -2.40
CA SER A 94 1.21 -2.75 -2.48
C SER A 94 2.15 -1.54 -2.52
N SER A 95 3.27 -1.57 -1.80
CA SER A 95 4.31 -0.55 -1.88
C SER A 95 4.90 -0.46 -3.29
N LEU A 96 5.23 -1.60 -3.89
CA LEU A 96 5.74 -1.74 -5.25
C LEU A 96 4.76 -1.20 -6.28
N ALA A 97 3.51 -1.68 -6.23
CA ALA A 97 2.48 -1.24 -7.16
C ALA A 97 2.25 0.27 -7.07
N GLY A 98 2.29 0.85 -5.86
CA GLY A 98 2.22 2.29 -5.73
C GLY A 98 3.45 3.02 -6.25
N ALA A 99 4.66 2.47 -6.11
CA ALA A 99 5.86 3.03 -6.74
C ALA A 99 5.79 2.99 -8.28
N ILE A 100 5.20 1.95 -8.86
CA ILE A 100 5.01 1.80 -10.31
C ILE A 100 3.96 2.78 -10.83
N PHE A 101 2.75 2.75 -10.25
CA PHE A 101 1.62 3.50 -10.78
C PHE A 101 1.58 4.92 -10.21
N CYS A 102 1.55 5.08 -8.89
CA CYS A 102 1.39 6.36 -8.19
C CYS A 102 2.71 6.86 -7.56
N HIS A 103 3.76 6.95 -8.38
CA HIS A 103 5.09 7.35 -7.92
C HIS A 103 5.11 8.77 -7.34
N LYS A 104 6.06 9.06 -6.43
CA LYS A 104 6.24 10.41 -5.84
C LYS A 104 6.57 11.48 -6.89
N ASP A 105 7.43 11.11 -7.83
CA ASP A 105 7.67 11.88 -9.05
C ASP A 105 6.66 11.47 -10.12
N GLN A 106 5.76 12.39 -10.47
CA GLN A 106 4.72 12.18 -11.47
C GLN A 106 5.27 11.79 -12.85
N LYS A 107 6.52 12.14 -13.17
CA LYS A 107 7.14 11.79 -14.45
C LYS A 107 7.58 10.33 -14.53
N CYS A 108 7.74 9.67 -13.38
CA CYS A 108 8.21 8.29 -13.29
C CYS A 108 7.04 7.28 -13.14
N GLY A 109 5.90 7.75 -12.61
CA GLY A 109 4.73 6.91 -12.40
C GLY A 109 4.00 6.55 -13.70
N GLN A 110 3.27 5.44 -13.68
CA GLN A 110 2.49 4.92 -14.80
C GLN A 110 0.97 5.15 -14.64
N GLN A 111 0.54 6.01 -13.71
CA GLN A 111 -0.87 6.25 -13.42
C GLN A 111 -1.64 6.76 -14.65
N ASP A 112 -1.09 7.73 -15.39
CA ASP A 112 -1.75 8.28 -16.58
C ASP A 112 -1.84 7.22 -17.70
N THR A 113 -0.80 6.40 -17.85
CA THR A 113 -0.79 5.29 -18.81
C THR A 113 -1.83 4.23 -18.44
N LEU A 114 -1.95 3.90 -17.16
CA LEU A 114 -2.98 2.99 -16.67
C LEU A 114 -4.37 3.56 -16.91
N TRP A 115 -4.58 4.86 -16.68
CA TRP A 115 -5.86 5.51 -16.96
C TRP A 115 -6.25 5.39 -18.42
N TYR A 116 -5.32 5.75 -19.32
CA TYR A 116 -5.54 5.63 -20.75
C TYR A 116 -5.86 4.19 -21.16
N PHE A 117 -5.13 3.21 -20.61
CA PHE A 117 -5.39 1.79 -20.86
C PHE A 117 -6.78 1.35 -20.37
N CYS A 118 -7.16 1.70 -19.13
CA CYS A 118 -8.47 1.32 -18.57
C CYS A 118 -9.64 2.01 -19.28
N ASP A 119 -9.46 3.26 -19.71
CA ASP A 119 -10.47 4.01 -20.48
C ASP A 119 -10.74 3.34 -21.82
N LEU A 120 -9.68 2.88 -22.51
CA LEU A 120 -9.81 2.16 -23.78
C LEU A 120 -10.43 0.77 -23.65
N GLU A 121 -10.05 0.00 -22.62
CA GLU A 121 -10.49 -1.39 -22.48
C GLU A 121 -11.86 -1.53 -21.80
N MET A 122 -12.18 -0.64 -20.85
CA MET A 122 -13.30 -0.84 -19.92
C MET A 122 -14.15 0.42 -19.67
N GLU A 123 -13.86 1.53 -20.34
CA GLU A 123 -14.57 2.81 -20.21
C GLU A 123 -14.66 3.35 -18.77
N PHE A 124 -13.67 3.01 -17.92
CA PHE A 124 -13.56 3.56 -16.56
C PHE A 124 -12.12 3.92 -16.18
N MET A 125 -12.00 4.89 -15.27
CA MET A 125 -10.69 5.33 -14.76
C MET A 125 -10.32 4.59 -13.46
N LEU A 126 -9.18 3.91 -13.46
CA LEU A 126 -8.62 3.25 -12.28
C LEU A 126 -7.49 4.09 -11.65
N CYS A 127 -7.77 4.75 -10.52
CA CYS A 127 -6.78 5.54 -9.80
C CYS A 127 -6.05 4.71 -8.73
N PHE A 128 -4.74 4.53 -8.88
CA PHE A 128 -3.95 3.86 -7.85
C PHE A 128 -3.80 4.73 -6.59
N PRO A 129 -3.94 4.16 -5.38
CA PRO A 129 -3.73 4.88 -4.14
C PRO A 129 -2.26 5.28 -3.95
N ASN A 130 -2.05 6.45 -3.37
CA ASN A 130 -0.72 6.94 -3.02
C ASN A 130 -0.18 6.21 -1.78
N THR A 131 0.50 5.08 -1.98
CA THR A 131 1.17 4.29 -0.92
C THR A 131 2.45 4.94 -0.40
N SER A 132 2.96 5.93 -1.12
CA SER A 132 4.15 6.69 -0.72
C SER A 132 3.89 7.67 0.44
N ASN A 133 2.60 7.92 0.73
CA ASN A 133 2.13 8.68 1.88
C ASN A 133 1.84 7.74 3.07
N THR A 134 2.04 8.21 4.30
CA THR A 134 2.11 7.39 5.55
C THR A 134 0.77 6.80 6.03
N HIS A 135 -0.22 6.65 5.15
CA HIS A 135 -1.57 6.27 5.54
C HIS A 135 -1.87 4.79 5.25
N PHE A 136 -2.10 3.96 6.27
CA PHE A 136 -2.32 2.50 6.10
C PHE A 136 -3.44 2.15 5.11
N GLN A 137 -4.49 2.99 5.01
CA GLN A 137 -5.61 2.76 4.11
C GLN A 137 -5.19 2.78 2.63
N SER A 138 -4.09 3.46 2.27
CA SER A 138 -3.59 3.43 0.89
C SER A 138 -3.13 2.02 0.52
N HIS A 139 -2.38 1.34 1.39
CA HIS A 139 -1.98 -0.05 1.19
C HIS A 139 -3.20 -0.99 1.13
N ALA A 140 -4.17 -0.83 2.04
CA ALA A 140 -5.39 -1.64 2.02
C ALA A 140 -6.18 -1.47 0.71
N LYS A 141 -6.35 -0.23 0.25
CA LYS A 141 -7.00 0.08 -1.03
C LYS A 141 -6.22 -0.47 -2.23
N THR A 142 -4.89 -0.37 -2.20
CA THR A 142 -4.04 -0.92 -3.26
C THR A 142 -4.18 -2.44 -3.33
N CYS A 143 -4.17 -3.13 -2.18
CA CYS A 143 -4.44 -4.56 -2.12
C CYS A 143 -5.81 -4.91 -2.70
N ALA A 144 -6.86 -4.16 -2.35
CA ALA A 144 -8.20 -4.36 -2.89
C ALA A 144 -8.24 -4.19 -4.42
N ILE A 145 -7.58 -3.16 -4.96
CA ILE A 145 -7.47 -2.93 -6.40
C ILE A 145 -6.73 -4.07 -7.08
N ILE A 146 -5.57 -4.49 -6.54
CA ILE A 146 -4.77 -5.58 -7.12
C ILE A 146 -5.58 -6.89 -7.14
N ILE A 147 -6.29 -7.22 -6.07
CA ILE A 147 -7.10 -8.44 -6.01
C ILE A 147 -8.28 -8.36 -6.98
N THR A 148 -8.92 -7.20 -7.11
CA THR A 148 -10.12 -7.02 -7.94
C THR A 148 -9.80 -6.95 -9.43
N TYR A 149 -8.68 -6.32 -9.79
CA TYR A 149 -8.33 -5.99 -11.17
C TYR A 149 -6.99 -6.60 -11.60
N LEU A 150 -6.60 -7.74 -11.00
CA LEU A 150 -5.29 -8.37 -11.23
C LEU A 150 -5.00 -8.55 -12.72
N ASP A 151 -5.95 -9.14 -13.46
CA ASP A 151 -5.78 -9.44 -14.89
C ASP A 151 -5.61 -8.15 -15.72
N LEU A 152 -6.39 -7.12 -15.41
CA LEU A 152 -6.30 -5.81 -16.08
C LEU A 152 -4.96 -5.14 -15.79
N ILE A 153 -4.47 -5.21 -14.55
CA ILE A 153 -3.17 -4.68 -14.16
C ILE A 153 -2.05 -5.41 -14.90
N LEU A 154 -2.09 -6.75 -14.98
CA LEU A 154 -1.09 -7.53 -15.70
C LEU A 154 -1.08 -7.16 -17.21
N GLN A 155 -2.25 -7.03 -17.82
CA GLN A 155 -2.36 -6.59 -19.22
C GLN A 155 -1.80 -5.18 -19.43
N SER A 156 -2.08 -4.25 -18.51
CA SER A 156 -1.52 -2.89 -18.57
C SER A 156 0.01 -2.90 -18.47
N LEU A 157 0.59 -3.78 -17.63
CA LEU A 157 2.04 -3.91 -17.50
C LEU A 157 2.66 -4.50 -18.75
N THR A 158 2.02 -5.50 -19.37
CA THR A 158 2.43 -6.04 -20.67
C THR A 158 2.36 -4.98 -21.77
N TYR A 159 1.33 -4.13 -21.76
CA TYR A 159 1.24 -2.99 -22.68
C TYR A 159 2.41 -2.02 -22.48
N VAL A 160 2.77 -1.68 -21.24
CA VAL A 160 3.93 -0.83 -20.94
C VAL A 160 5.24 -1.49 -21.42
N GLU A 161 5.40 -2.79 -21.19
CA GLU A 161 6.57 -3.56 -21.64
C GLU A 161 6.74 -3.48 -23.17
N GLN A 162 5.67 -3.74 -23.92
CA GLN A 162 5.69 -3.72 -25.39
C GLN A 162 6.02 -2.34 -25.97
N ASN A 163 5.69 -1.27 -25.26
CA ASN A 163 5.99 0.10 -25.68
C ASN A 163 7.42 0.55 -25.33
N LYS A 164 8.16 -0.21 -24.49
CA LYS A 164 9.57 0.08 -24.22
C LYS A 164 10.44 -0.43 -25.37
N ALA A 165 11.40 0.39 -25.81
CA ALA A 165 12.38 -0.02 -26.82
C ALA A 165 13.18 -1.27 -26.43
N SER A 166 13.43 -1.47 -25.13
CA SER A 166 14.11 -2.66 -24.60
C SER A 166 13.20 -3.88 -24.46
N GLN A 167 11.87 -3.71 -24.48
CA GLN A 167 10.88 -4.75 -24.17
C GLN A 167 11.15 -5.48 -22.84
N ILE A 168 11.74 -4.77 -21.88
CA ILE A 168 12.05 -5.30 -20.55
C ILE A 168 11.54 -4.30 -19.53
N LEU A 169 10.80 -4.81 -18.55
CA LEU A 169 10.48 -4.08 -17.33
C LEU A 169 11.68 -4.18 -16.38
N ASN A 170 12.31 -3.05 -16.06
CA ASN A 170 13.31 -2.98 -14.99
C ASN A 170 12.63 -3.21 -13.62
N TYR A 171 13.38 -3.12 -12.53
CA TYR A 171 12.83 -3.28 -11.17
C TYR A 171 11.64 -2.36 -10.84
N MET A 172 11.40 -1.31 -11.63
CA MET A 172 10.25 -0.38 -11.57
C MET A 172 9.97 0.17 -10.15
N GLU A 173 10.97 0.13 -9.28
CA GLU A 173 11.11 0.81 -7.99
C GLU A 173 11.94 2.08 -8.13
#